data_AF-A0A559K6A4-F1
#
_entry.id   AF-A0A559K6A4-F1
#
_cell.length_a   1.000
_cell.length_b   1.000
_cell.length_c   1.000
_cell.angle_alpha   90.00
_cell.angle_beta   90.00
_cell.angle_gamma   90.00
#
_symmetry.space_group_name_H-M   'P 1'
#
loop_
_entity.id
_entity.type
_entity.pdbx_description
1 polymer ?
#
loop_
_entity_poly.entity_id
_entity_poly.type
_entity_poly.pdbx_seq_one_letter_code
_entity_poly.pdbx_strand_id
1 'polypeptide(L)'
;MDALIPAAVEDQQDSGVLASITIAQAALKTGYGQFAKGNNLFGIKATGDERAANQPTAEYINGQWIQTVDNFRAYDSWADSVHDHSERWLLRALPSVGLRWCRQQRKEDGFR
;
A
#
# COMPACT_ATOMS: atom_id res chain seq x y z
N MET A 1 9.07 -4.23 11.35
CA MET A 1 8.86 -2.87 10.80
C MET A 1 10.11 -2.31 10.14
N ASP A 2 11.32 -2.62 10.59
CA ASP A 2 12.57 -2.08 10.02
C ASP A 2 12.72 -2.30 8.51
N ALA A 3 12.27 -3.45 8.00
CA ALA A 3 12.26 -3.74 6.56
C ALA A 3 11.32 -2.84 5.73
N LEU A 4 10.33 -2.19 6.37
CA LEU A 4 9.39 -1.26 5.72
C LEU A 4 9.98 0.15 5.57
N ILE A 5 10.79 0.59 6.54
CA ILE A 5 11.20 1.98 6.68
C ILE A 5 11.92 2.49 5.41
N PRO A 6 12.91 1.78 4.84
CA PRO A 6 13.57 2.22 3.62
C PRO A 6 12.58 2.36 2.45
N ALA A 7 11.69 1.37 2.27
CA ALA A 7 10.71 1.38 1.19
C ALA A 7 9.69 2.53 1.32
N ALA A 8 9.27 2.87 2.54
CA ALA A 8 8.37 4.00 2.77
C ALA A 8 9.05 5.35 2.50
N VAL A 9 10.35 5.48 2.81
CA VAL A 9 11.13 6.70 2.52
C VAL A 9 11.36 6.85 1.02
N GLU A 10 11.70 5.77 0.33
CA GLU A 10 11.84 5.76 -1.13
C GLU A 10 10.51 6.10 -1.82
N ASP A 11 9.41 5.45 -1.43
CA ASP A 11 8.11 5.71 -2.01
C ASP A 11 7.63 7.15 -1.75
N GLN A 12 7.96 7.76 -0.60
CA GLN A 12 7.67 9.17 -0.37
C GLN A 12 8.30 10.08 -1.43
N GLN A 13 9.51 9.76 -1.90
CA GLN A 13 10.18 10.55 -2.94
C GLN A 13 9.47 10.39 -4.30
N ASP A 14 8.99 9.18 -4.60
CA ASP A 14 8.34 8.89 -5.88
C ASP A 14 6.87 9.34 -5.93
N SER A 15 6.12 9.16 -4.84
CA SER A 15 4.67 9.35 -4.76
C SER A 15 4.25 10.65 -4.06
N GLY A 16 5.09 11.21 -3.19
CA GLY A 16 4.75 12.33 -2.32
C GLY A 16 3.92 11.96 -1.09
N VAL A 17 3.55 10.69 -0.89
CA VAL A 17 2.88 10.23 0.33
C VAL A 17 3.90 10.16 1.47
N LEU A 18 3.63 10.86 2.58
CA LEU A 18 4.57 10.90 3.70
C LEU A 18 4.84 9.50 4.26
N ALA A 19 6.11 9.13 4.37
CA ALA A 19 6.57 7.85 4.91
C ALA A 19 6.02 7.60 6.31
N SER A 20 5.87 8.66 7.14
CA SER A 20 5.28 8.57 8.47
C SER A 20 3.83 8.08 8.44
N ILE A 21 3.03 8.51 7.47
CA ILE A 21 1.64 8.07 7.29
C ILE A 21 1.63 6.61 6.83
N THR A 22 2.43 6.27 5.83
CA THR A 22 2.57 4.90 5.32
C THR A 22 2.96 3.92 6.43
N ILE A 23 3.98 4.26 7.23
CA ILE A 23 4.46 3.42 8.35
C ILE A 23 3.40 3.30 9.44
N ALA A 24 2.75 4.40 9.83
CA ALA A 24 1.71 4.38 10.85
C ALA A 24 0.51 3.51 10.44
N GLN A 25 0.08 3.61 9.18
CA GLN A 25 -1.00 2.79 8.65
C GLN A 25 -0.60 1.32 8.57
N ALA A 26 0.58 1.00 8.06
CA ALA A 26 1.06 -0.38 8.03
C ALA A 26 1.15 -0.97 9.45
N ALA A 27 1.66 -0.21 10.43
CA ALA A 27 1.73 -0.65 11.82
C ALA A 27 0.34 -0.96 12.39
N LEU A 28 -0.62 -0.06 12.17
CA LEU A 28 -1.99 -0.20 12.64
C LEU A 28 -2.70 -1.40 12.00
N LYS A 29 -2.50 -1.61 10.69
CA LYS A 29 -3.17 -2.66 9.92
C LYS A 29 -2.64 -4.06 10.18
N THR A 30 -1.35 -4.17 10.49
CA THR A 30 -0.66 -5.47 10.60
C THR A 30 -0.23 -5.82 12.02
N GLY A 31 -0.54 -4.99 13.02
CA GLY A 31 -0.03 -5.17 14.38
C GLY A 31 1.51 -5.11 14.39
N TYR A 32 2.07 -4.01 13.88
CA TYR A 32 3.53 -3.81 13.75
C TYR A 32 4.26 -4.88 12.91
N GLY A 33 3.59 -5.40 11.87
CA GLY A 33 4.13 -6.37 10.93
C GLY A 33 3.92 -7.83 11.31
N GLN A 34 3.25 -8.11 12.44
CA GLN A 34 2.97 -9.49 12.88
C GLN A 34 1.98 -10.21 11.96
N PHE A 35 1.06 -9.47 11.34
CA PHE A 35 -0.03 -9.98 10.53
C PHE A 35 -0.01 -9.35 9.13
N ALA A 36 0.96 -9.77 8.31
CA ALA A 36 1.15 -9.30 6.93
C ALA A 36 1.16 -10.47 5.93
N LYS A 37 0.15 -11.34 6.00
CA LYS A 37 0.06 -12.51 5.11
C LYS A 37 0.03 -12.08 3.64
N GLY A 38 0.82 -12.75 2.81
CA GLY A 38 0.95 -12.39 1.38
C GLY A 38 1.62 -11.03 1.15
N ASN A 39 2.37 -10.52 2.12
CA ASN A 39 3.03 -9.21 2.08
C ASN A 39 2.07 -8.02 1.92
N ASN A 40 0.78 -8.19 2.20
CA ASN A 40 -0.23 -7.13 2.08
C ASN A 40 -0.32 -6.33 3.38
N LEU A 41 0.34 -5.17 3.41
CA LEU A 41 0.42 -4.34 4.62
C LEU A 41 -0.84 -3.50 4.88
N PHE A 42 -1.71 -3.34 3.88
CA PHE A 42 -2.80 -2.37 3.93
C PHE A 42 -4.19 -3.00 3.79
N GLY A 43 -4.27 -4.32 3.67
CA GLY A 43 -5.53 -5.05 3.50
C GLY A 43 -6.23 -4.72 2.19
N ILE A 44 -5.46 -4.54 1.11
CA ILE A 44 -6.00 -4.22 -0.22
C ILE A 44 -6.67 -5.47 -0.79
N LYS A 45 -7.98 -5.41 -1.04
CA LYS A 45 -8.74 -6.50 -1.69
C LYS A 45 -8.31 -6.65 -3.14
N ALA A 46 -8.26 -7.89 -3.61
CA ALA A 46 -7.98 -8.19 -5.01
C ALA A 46 -9.25 -7.99 -5.86
N THR A 47 -9.07 -7.55 -7.10
CA THR A 47 -10.12 -7.42 -8.11
C THR A 47 -9.71 -8.08 -9.42
N GLY A 48 -10.63 -8.79 -10.08
CA GLY A 48 -10.34 -9.47 -11.35
C GLY A 48 -9.27 -10.55 -11.20
N ASP A 49 -8.30 -10.56 -12.13
CA ASP A 49 -7.26 -11.59 -12.24
C ASP A 49 -5.98 -11.27 -11.43
N GLU A 50 -6.06 -10.34 -10.48
CA GLU A 50 -4.93 -9.97 -9.62
C GLU A 50 -4.49 -11.14 -8.74
N ARG A 51 -3.18 -11.24 -8.47
CA ARG A 51 -2.65 -12.25 -7.56
C ARG A 51 -3.26 -12.06 -6.17
N ALA A 52 -3.96 -13.09 -5.69
CA ALA A 52 -4.73 -13.03 -4.45
C ALA A 52 -4.42 -14.19 -3.51
N ALA A 53 -4.66 -13.96 -2.22
CA ALA A 53 -4.70 -14.98 -1.19
C ALA A 53 -6.01 -14.85 -0.40
N ASN A 54 -6.72 -15.97 -0.26
CA ASN A 54 -7.90 -16.05 0.62
C ASN A 54 -7.46 -15.88 2.07
N GLN A 55 -8.05 -14.92 2.78
CA GLN A 55 -7.79 -14.70 4.19
C GLN A 55 -9.09 -14.46 4.96
N PRO A 56 -9.22 -15.03 6.18
CA PRO A 56 -10.32 -14.67 7.06
C PRO A 56 -10.17 -13.21 7.49
N THR A 57 -11.26 -12.45 7.40
CA THR A 57 -11.36 -11.06 7.80
C THR A 57 -12.59 -10.86 8.69
N ALA A 58 -12.54 -9.84 9.53
CA ALA A 58 -13.68 -9.39 10.33
C ALA A 58 -14.14 -8.05 9.78
N GLU A 59 -15.41 -7.98 9.37
CA GLU A 59 -16.04 -6.77 8.86
C GLU A 59 -17.13 -6.32 9.83
N TYR A 60 -17.24 -5.01 10.05
CA TYR A 60 -18.30 -4.43 10.88
C TYR A 60 -19.42 -3.92 9.97
N ILE A 61 -20.50 -4.69 9.86
CA ILE A 61 -21.62 -4.44 8.96
C ILE A 61 -22.90 -4.33 9.79
N ASN A 62 -23.66 -3.26 9.61
CA ASN A 62 -24.95 -3.02 10.27
C ASN A 62 -24.90 -3.18 11.80
N GLY A 63 -23.81 -2.73 12.44
CA GLY A 63 -23.65 -2.76 13.89
C GLY A 63 -23.12 -4.09 14.46
N GLN A 64 -22.79 -5.07 13.62
CA GLN A 64 -22.32 -6.39 14.04
C GLN A 64 -20.99 -6.75 13.38
N TRP A 65 -20.14 -7.46 14.12
CA TRP A 65 -18.94 -8.08 13.57
C TRP A 65 -19.30 -9.37 12.85
N ILE A 66 -18.93 -9.47 11.58
CA ILE A 66 -19.11 -10.65 10.74
C ILE A 66 -17.72 -11.15 10.34
N GLN A 67 -17.47 -12.44 10.56
CA GLN A 67 -16.28 -13.09 10.01
C GLN A 67 -16.62 -13.62 8.60
N THR A 68 -15.79 -13.25 7.63
CA THR A 68 -15.90 -13.73 6.25
C THR A 68 -14.52 -14.10 5.72
N VAL A 69 -14.47 -14.90 4.65
CA VAL A 69 -13.25 -15.12 3.88
C VAL A 69 -13.30 -14.20 2.68
N ASP A 70 -12.25 -13.41 2.49
CA ASP A 70 -12.14 -12.51 1.34
C ASP A 70 -10.79 -12.69 0.63
N ASN A 71 -10.74 -12.23 -0.62
CA ASN A 71 -9.56 -12.25 -1.46
C ASN A 71 -8.77 -10.96 -1.30
N PHE A 72 -7.60 -11.07 -0.70
CA PHE A 72 -6.65 -9.96 -0.57
C PHE A 72 -5.55 -10.11 -1.58
N ARG A 73 -5.07 -8.98 -2.13
CA ARG A 73 -3.89 -8.96 -2.99
C ARG A 73 -2.70 -9.59 -2.27
N ALA A 74 -1.85 -10.28 -3.03
CA ALA A 74 -0.59 -10.83 -2.54
C ALA A 74 0.59 -10.27 -3.35
N TYR A 75 1.61 -9.81 -2.64
CA TYR A 75 2.76 -9.11 -3.19
C TYR A 75 4.05 -9.91 -3.01
N ASP A 76 5.05 -9.65 -3.84
CA ASP A 76 6.34 -10.32 -3.73
C ASP A 76 7.15 -9.74 -2.56
N SER A 77 6.96 -8.45 -2.26
CA SER A 77 7.61 -7.78 -1.14
C SER A 77 6.70 -6.76 -0.44
N TRP A 78 7.16 -6.25 0.71
CA TRP A 78 6.52 -5.13 1.40
C TRP A 78 6.64 -3.82 0.60
N ALA A 79 7.71 -3.65 -0.18
CA ALA A 79 7.88 -2.48 -1.04
C ALA A 79 6.80 -2.42 -2.12
N ASP A 80 6.48 -3.56 -2.74
CA ASP A 80 5.39 -3.65 -3.73
C ASP A 80 4.03 -3.28 -3.11
N SER A 81 3.78 -3.71 -1.87
CA SER A 81 2.56 -3.35 -1.15
C SER A 81 2.50 -1.86 -0.80
N VAL A 82 3.63 -1.21 -0.51
CA VAL A 82 3.73 0.24 -0.27
C VAL A 82 3.43 1.01 -1.55
N HIS A 83 4.04 0.58 -2.65
CA HIS A 83 3.86 1.24 -3.93
C HIS A 83 2.39 1.20 -4.41
N ASP A 84 1.75 0.02 -4.38
CA ASP A 84 0.32 -0.10 -4.76
C ASP A 84 -0.59 0.70 -3.83
N HIS A 85 -0.26 0.78 -2.54
CA HIS A 85 -0.98 1.64 -1.61
C HIS A 85 -0.89 3.10 -2.04
N SER A 86 0.30 3.64 -2.25
CA SER A 86 0.48 5.04 -2.65
C SER A 86 -0.16 5.35 -4.01
N GLU A 87 -0.04 4.47 -5.01
CA GLU A 87 -0.75 4.63 -6.29
C GLU A 87 -2.27 4.72 -6.09
N ARG A 88 -2.85 3.84 -5.26
CA ARG A 88 -4.30 3.87 -4.98
C ARG A 88 -4.73 5.10 -4.20
N TRP A 89 -3.90 5.62 -3.30
CA TRP A 89 -4.14 6.90 -2.62
C TRP A 89 -4.17 8.05 -3.61
N LEU A 90 -3.20 8.13 -4.52
CA LEU A 90 -3.12 9.18 -5.53
C LEU A 90 -4.27 9.11 -6.53
N LEU A 91 -4.60 7.92 -7.05
CA LEU A 91 -5.70 7.71 -7.98
C LEU A 91 -7.07 8.07 -7.38
N ARG A 92 -7.25 7.87 -6.07
CA ARG A 92 -8.50 8.21 -5.37
C ARG A 92 -8.55 9.65 -4.86
N ALA A 93 -7.41 10.23 -4.48
CA ALA A 93 -7.34 11.58 -3.96
C ALA A 93 -7.38 12.65 -5.06
N LEU A 94 -6.93 12.33 -6.28
CA LEU A 94 -6.80 13.30 -7.37
C LEU A 94 -7.20 12.68 -8.72
N PRO A 95 -8.48 12.68 -9.11
CA PRO A 95 -8.93 12.14 -10.40
C PRO A 95 -8.29 12.80 -11.63
N SER A 96 -7.64 13.95 -11.48
CA SER A 96 -7.15 14.80 -12.58
C SER A 96 -5.70 15.26 -12.46
N VAL A 97 -4.93 14.85 -11.44
CA VAL A 97 -3.50 15.19 -11.38
C VAL A 97 -2.72 14.12 -12.14
N GLY A 98 -2.41 14.43 -13.39
CA GLY A 98 -1.43 13.69 -14.20
C GLY A 98 -0.05 13.78 -13.56
N LEU A 99 0.28 12.87 -12.65
CA LEU A 99 1.61 12.71 -12.05
C LEU A 99 2.58 12.01 -13.01
N ARG A 100 2.69 12.57 -14.21
CA ARG A 100 3.80 12.34 -15.16
C ARG A 100 5.04 13.18 -14.78
N TRP A 101 4.99 13.86 -13.64
CA TRP A 101 5.96 14.90 -13.25
C TRP A 101 7.20 14.33 -12.52
N CYS A 102 7.04 13.36 -11.59
CA CYS A 102 8.18 12.85 -10.81
C CYS A 102 9.14 11.95 -11.63
N ARG A 103 8.65 11.20 -12.63
CA ARG A 103 9.51 10.42 -13.55
C ARG A 103 10.29 11.29 -14.55
N GLN A 104 9.82 12.50 -14.86
CA GLN A 104 10.42 13.38 -15.86
C GLN A 104 11.58 14.20 -15.28
N GLN A 105 11.48 14.67 -14.03
CA GLN A 105 12.53 15.50 -13.42
C GLN A 105 13.85 14.74 -13.18
N ARG A 106 13.81 13.43 -12.87
CA ARG A 106 15.06 12.63 -12.74
C ARG A 106 15.86 12.46 -14.04
N LYS A 107 15.26 12.65 -15.23
CA LYS A 107 16.01 12.62 -16.49
C LYS A 107 16.59 13.99 -16.86
N GLU A 108 16.05 15.07 -16.30
CA GLU A 108 16.47 16.44 -16.57
C GLU A 108 17.55 16.91 -15.58
N ASP A 109 17.46 16.46 -14.32
CA ASP A 109 18.37 16.87 -13.24
C ASP A 109 19.62 16.00 -13.15
N GLY A 110 20.37 15.86 -14.24
CA GLY A 110 21.66 15.15 -14.27
C GLY A 110 22.60 15.62 -13.15
N PHE A 111 22.58 14.91 -12.01
CA PHE A 111 23.34 15.29 -10.83
C PHE A 111 24.70 14.58 -10.85
N ARG A 112 25.74 15.38 -11.09
CA ARG A 112 27.04 15.23 -10.44
C ARG A 112 26.96 15.83 -9.04
#